data_AF-A0A453SY58-F1
#
_entry.id   AF-A0A453SY58-F1
#
_cell.length_a   1.000
_cell.length_b   1.000
_cell.length_c   1.000
_cell.angle_alpha   90.00
_cell.angle_beta   90.00
_cell.angle_gamma   90.00
#
_symmetry.space_group_name_H-M   'P 1'
#
loop_
_entity.id
_entity.type
_entity.pdbx_description
1 polymer ?
#
loop_
_entity_poly.entity_id
_entity_poly.type
_entity_poly.pdbx_seq_one_letter_code
_entity_poly.pdbx_strand_id
1 'polypeptide(L)'
;MFLGPRALKEVIEGIHGDELGIPTGWKCMDGLYKVVPGELTIVTGVPNSGKSEWIDALLCNINNQCGWKFVLCSMENKVRDHARKLLEKHIKKPFFDARYGGSVERMSKDEFEEGKEWLNESFHLIRCEDDCLPSIDWVLNLAKAAVLRHGVRGLVIDPYNELDHQRPP
;
A
#
# COMPACT_ATOMS: atom_id res chain seq x y z
N MET A 1 -25.13 -16.60 -13.79
CA MET A 1 -23.84 -17.13 -13.28
C MET A 1 -24.03 -17.36 -11.80
N PHE A 2 -24.19 -18.60 -11.35
CA PHE A 2 -24.38 -18.92 -9.93
C PHE A 2 -23.01 -19.19 -9.30
N LEU A 3 -22.71 -18.52 -8.19
CA LEU A 3 -21.49 -18.74 -7.43
C LEU A 3 -21.51 -20.16 -6.84
N GLY A 4 -20.48 -20.95 -7.13
CA GLY A 4 -20.36 -22.31 -6.59
C GLY A 4 -20.12 -22.31 -5.07
N PRO A 5 -20.34 -23.45 -4.39
CA PRO A 5 -20.28 -23.54 -2.91
C PRO A 5 -18.94 -23.09 -2.28
N ARG A 6 -17.82 -23.19 -3.00
CA ARG A 6 -16.51 -22.67 -2.59
C ARG A 6 -16.45 -21.14 -2.62
N ALA A 7 -16.92 -20.54 -3.72
CA ALA A 7 -16.99 -19.09 -3.85
C ALA A 7 -17.98 -18.48 -2.84
N LEU A 8 -19.05 -19.20 -2.51
CA LEU A 8 -19.97 -18.81 -1.43
C LEU A 8 -19.26 -18.80 -0.07
N LYS A 9 -18.37 -19.76 0.20
CA LYS A 9 -17.64 -19.88 1.46
C LYS A 9 -16.59 -18.79 1.63
N GLU A 10 -15.83 -18.46 0.58
CA GLU A 10 -14.89 -17.34 0.55
C GLU A 10 -15.60 -15.99 0.70
N VAL A 11 -16.78 -15.84 0.08
CA VAL A 11 -17.62 -14.65 0.24
C VAL A 11 -18.14 -14.55 1.67
N ILE A 12 -18.65 -15.62 2.27
CA ILE A 12 -19.17 -15.61 3.65
C ILE A 12 -18.07 -15.40 4.70
N GLU A 13 -16.90 -16.03 4.54
CA GLU A 13 -15.74 -15.83 5.42
C GLU A 13 -15.15 -14.41 5.27
N GLY A 14 -15.22 -13.81 4.07
CA GLY A 14 -14.85 -12.41 3.84
C GLY A 14 -15.86 -11.40 4.41
N ILE A 15 -17.17 -11.68 4.34
CA ILE A 15 -18.23 -10.77 4.81
C ILE A 15 -18.17 -10.54 6.33
N HIS A 16 -17.77 -11.53 7.14
CA HIS A 16 -17.76 -11.36 8.61
C HIS A 16 -16.46 -10.75 9.17
N GLY A 17 -15.35 -10.82 8.45
CA GLY A 17 -14.06 -10.26 8.89
C GLY A 17 -13.82 -8.82 8.46
N ASP A 18 -14.21 -8.48 7.23
CA ASP A 18 -13.90 -7.18 6.62
C ASP A 18 -14.83 -6.05 7.14
N GLU A 19 -16.06 -6.37 7.59
CA GLU A 19 -17.01 -5.39 8.18
C GLU A 19 -16.54 -4.80 9.52
N LEU A 20 -15.66 -5.50 10.25
CA LEU A 20 -15.11 -5.04 11.54
C LEU A 20 -13.78 -4.27 11.40
N GLY A 21 -13.32 -4.07 10.15
CA GLY A 21 -12.06 -3.43 9.80
C GLY A 21 -10.84 -4.29 10.07
N ILE A 22 -9.83 -4.15 9.21
CA ILE A 22 -8.53 -4.82 9.33
C ILE A 22 -7.66 -4.10 10.37
N PRO A 23 -7.08 -4.82 11.35
CA PRO A 23 -6.12 -4.24 12.28
C PRO A 23 -4.92 -3.61 11.57
N THR A 24 -4.44 -2.50 12.11
CA THR A 24 -3.30 -1.75 11.58
C THR A 24 -1.96 -2.48 11.75
N GLY A 25 -1.92 -3.49 12.62
CA GLY A 25 -0.71 -4.17 13.07
C GLY A 25 -0.06 -3.51 14.29
N TRP A 26 -0.59 -2.38 14.76
CA TRP A 26 -0.18 -1.74 16.02
C TRP A 26 -1.31 -1.78 17.04
N LYS A 27 -1.12 -2.57 18.11
CA LYS A 27 -2.13 -2.74 19.18
C LYS A 27 -2.61 -1.42 19.79
N CYS A 28 -1.72 -0.42 19.88
CA CYS A 28 -2.06 0.90 20.40
C CYS A 28 -2.97 1.71 19.47
N MET A 29 -2.96 1.40 18.16
CA MET A 29 -3.79 2.06 17.16
C MET A 29 -5.09 1.30 16.90
N ASP A 30 -5.09 -0.03 17.02
CA ASP A 30 -6.25 -0.89 16.69
C ASP A 30 -7.50 -0.61 17.54
N GLY A 31 -7.33 -0.01 18.72
CA GLY A 31 -8.45 0.45 19.56
C GLY A 31 -9.05 1.79 19.11
N LEU A 32 -8.35 2.54 18.25
CA LEU A 32 -8.75 3.86 17.76
C LEU A 32 -9.15 3.83 16.28
N TYR A 33 -8.50 2.97 15.50
CA TYR A 33 -8.65 2.93 14.05
C TYR A 33 -8.36 1.53 13.50
N LYS A 34 -9.16 1.12 12.53
CA LYS A 34 -8.98 -0.07 11.71
C LYS A 34 -9.30 0.28 10.27
N VAL A 35 -8.70 -0.43 9.32
CA VAL A 35 -8.90 -0.16 7.88
C VAL A 35 -10.11 -0.92 7.38
N VAL A 36 -11.16 -0.21 6.99
CA VAL A 36 -12.38 -0.81 6.44
C VAL A 36 -12.36 -0.68 4.90
N PRO A 37 -12.56 -1.77 4.15
CA PRO A 37 -12.63 -1.69 2.69
C PRO A 37 -13.79 -0.79 2.24
N GLY A 38 -13.53 0.05 1.23
CA GLY A 38 -14.51 0.99 0.68
C GLY A 38 -14.56 2.35 1.38
N GLU A 39 -13.84 2.53 2.49
CA GLU A 39 -13.74 3.82 3.17
C GLU A 39 -12.57 4.68 2.69
N LEU A 40 -12.72 6.01 2.85
CA LEU A 40 -11.65 6.97 2.61
C LEU A 40 -10.92 7.26 3.93
N THR A 41 -9.63 6.96 3.96
CA THR A 41 -8.75 7.32 5.09
C THR A 41 -7.86 8.49 4.70
N ILE A 42 -7.89 9.55 5.52
CA ILE A 42 -7.07 10.76 5.31
C ILE A 42 -5.98 10.82 6.38
N VAL A 43 -4.72 10.80 5.94
CA VAL A 43 -3.55 10.95 6.81
C VAL A 43 -2.95 12.33 6.61
N THR A 44 -2.94 13.14 7.66
CA THR A 44 -2.44 14.53 7.63
C THR A 44 -1.38 14.77 8.71
N GLY A 45 -0.59 15.82 8.55
CA GLY A 45 0.50 16.17 9.46
C GLY A 45 1.56 17.04 8.79
N VAL A 46 2.47 17.60 9.59
CA VAL A 46 3.53 18.49 9.10
C VAL A 46 4.49 17.78 8.14
N PRO A 47 5.13 18.48 7.19
CA PRO A 47 6.18 17.89 6.34
C PRO A 47 7.26 17.19 7.17
N ASN A 48 7.83 16.11 6.64
CA ASN A 48 8.85 15.28 7.32
C ASN A 48 8.42 14.62 8.65
N SER A 49 7.13 14.56 8.97
CA SER A 49 6.63 13.86 10.16
C SER A 49 6.55 12.33 10.04
N GLY A 50 6.96 11.75 8.89
CA GLY A 50 6.92 10.30 8.65
C GLY A 50 5.58 9.74 8.17
N LYS A 51 4.69 10.55 7.59
CA LYS A 51 3.37 10.08 7.08
C LYS A 51 3.51 8.95 6.06
N SER A 52 4.32 9.14 5.02
CA SER A 52 4.55 8.12 3.99
C SER A 52 5.14 6.85 4.58
N GLU A 53 6.07 6.98 5.53
CA GLU A 53 6.66 5.81 6.22
C GLU A 53 5.61 5.05 7.05
N TRP A 54 4.70 5.76 7.70
CA TRP A 54 3.60 5.17 8.44
C TRP A 54 2.60 4.47 7.52
N ILE A 55 2.24 5.10 6.40
CA ILE A 55 1.36 4.50 5.38
C ILE A 55 2.01 3.23 4.83
N ASP A 56 3.26 3.28 4.38
CA ASP A 56 3.98 2.10 3.88
C ASP A 56 3.96 0.95 4.89
N ALA A 57 4.21 1.24 6.17
CA ALA A 57 4.21 0.24 7.22
C ALA A 57 2.81 -0.34 7.46
N LEU A 58 1.77 0.49 7.42
CA LEU A 58 0.39 0.05 7.50
C LEU A 58 0.05 -0.90 6.33
N LEU A 59 0.42 -0.53 5.09
CA LEU A 59 0.15 -1.37 3.93
C LEU A 59 0.88 -2.72 4.00
N CYS A 60 2.16 -2.73 4.41
CA CYS A 60 2.90 -3.96 4.64
C CYS A 60 2.23 -4.83 5.71
N ASN A 61 1.76 -4.23 6.81
CA ASN A 61 1.07 -4.97 7.87
C ASN A 61 -0.24 -5.59 7.35
N ILE A 62 -1.03 -4.86 6.57
CA ILE A 62 -2.30 -5.38 6.00
C ILE A 62 -2.00 -6.49 4.98
N ASN A 63 -1.03 -6.28 4.09
CA ASN A 63 -0.61 -7.29 3.13
C ASN A 63 -0.15 -8.59 3.82
N ASN A 64 0.66 -8.49 4.88
CA ASN A 64 1.11 -9.66 5.64
C ASN A 64 -0.03 -10.36 6.41
N GLN A 65 -1.07 -9.63 6.83
CA GLN A 65 -2.19 -10.17 7.61
C GLN A 65 -3.25 -10.86 6.74
N CYS A 66 -3.64 -10.24 5.63
CA CYS A 66 -4.76 -10.71 4.82
C CYS A 66 -4.52 -10.65 3.30
N GLY A 67 -3.27 -10.44 2.87
CA GLY A 67 -2.87 -10.55 1.46
C GLY A 67 -3.38 -9.42 0.57
N TRP A 68 -3.82 -8.28 1.13
CA TRP A 68 -4.29 -7.17 0.30
C TRP A 68 -3.16 -6.64 -0.57
N LYS A 69 -3.52 -6.35 -1.82
CA LYS A 69 -2.66 -5.75 -2.81
C LYS A 69 -3.04 -4.29 -2.99
N PHE A 70 -2.06 -3.45 -3.25
CA PHE A 70 -2.26 -2.00 -3.25
C PHE A 70 -1.78 -1.38 -4.55
N VAL A 71 -2.47 -0.31 -4.93
CA VAL A 71 -2.00 0.62 -5.95
C VAL A 71 -1.46 1.85 -5.26
N LEU A 72 -0.26 2.26 -5.63
CA LEU A 72 0.45 3.38 -5.05
C LEU A 72 0.63 4.47 -6.11
N CYS A 73 -0.03 5.59 -5.89
CA CYS A 73 0.10 6.82 -6.64
C CYS A 73 1.05 7.74 -5.86
N SER A 74 2.35 7.43 -5.92
CA SER A 74 3.42 8.19 -5.24
C SER A 74 4.12 9.12 -6.23
N MET A 75 3.82 10.41 -6.14
CA MET A 75 4.38 11.43 -7.04
C MET A 75 5.75 11.97 -6.57
N GLU A 76 6.01 11.95 -5.26
CA GLU A 76 7.24 12.54 -4.68
C GLU A 76 8.43 11.56 -4.61
N ASN A 77 8.22 10.30 -4.25
CA ASN A 77 9.33 9.34 -4.06
C ASN A 77 9.78 8.74 -5.39
N LYS A 78 11.07 8.46 -5.59
CA LYS A 78 11.55 7.65 -6.72
C LYS A 78 11.13 6.19 -6.55
N VAL A 79 10.81 5.49 -7.65
CA VAL A 79 10.38 4.07 -7.63
C VAL A 79 11.32 3.21 -6.81
N ARG A 80 12.63 3.37 -7.05
CA ARG A 80 13.68 2.59 -6.37
C ARG A 80 13.69 2.82 -4.87
N ASP A 81 13.52 4.07 -4.44
CA ASP A 81 13.54 4.42 -3.02
C ASP A 81 12.30 3.90 -2.30
N HIS A 82 11.14 3.99 -2.93
CA HIS A 82 9.89 3.47 -2.38
C HIS A 82 9.86 1.94 -2.34
N ALA A 83 10.29 1.27 -3.41
CA ALA A 83 10.47 -0.17 -3.46
C ALA A 83 11.41 -0.66 -2.36
N ARG A 84 12.57 0.00 -2.19
CA ARG A 84 13.52 -0.32 -1.13
C ARG A 84 12.88 -0.22 0.26
N LYS A 85 12.14 0.87 0.53
CA LYS A 85 11.45 1.07 1.81
C LYS A 85 10.43 -0.03 2.11
N LEU A 86 9.65 -0.46 1.12
CA LEU A 86 8.69 -1.55 1.27
C LEU A 86 9.39 -2.90 1.50
N LEU A 87 10.49 -3.17 0.79
CA LEU A 87 11.30 -4.37 0.99
C LEU A 87 11.89 -4.43 2.39
N GLU A 88 12.51 -3.35 2.88
CA GLU A 88 13.03 -3.27 4.24
C GLU A 88 11.93 -3.50 5.29
N LYS A 89 10.73 -2.96 5.06
CA LYS A 89 9.57 -3.16 5.93
C LYS A 89 9.00 -4.57 5.87
N HIS A 90 9.10 -5.28 4.76
CA HIS A 90 8.64 -6.66 4.62
C HIS A 90 9.65 -7.65 5.21
N ILE A 91 10.91 -7.56 4.78
CA ILE A 91 12.00 -8.46 5.19
C ILE A 91 12.42 -8.19 6.65
N LYS A 92 12.16 -6.99 7.17
CA LYS A 92 12.59 -6.51 8.50
C LYS A 92 14.11 -6.46 8.66
N LYS A 93 14.84 -6.34 7.54
CA LYS A 93 16.30 -6.19 7.49
C LYS A 93 16.68 -4.96 6.67
N PRO A 94 17.79 -4.28 7.01
CA PRO A 94 18.26 -3.14 6.25
C PRO A 94 18.74 -3.56 4.86
N PHE A 95 18.54 -2.70 3.86
CA PHE A 95 19.02 -2.93 2.49
C PHE A 95 20.52 -2.68 2.34
N PHE A 96 21.06 -1.77 3.14
CA PHE A 96 22.48 -1.42 3.20
C PHE A 96 23.06 -1.81 4.56
N ASP A 97 24.39 -1.97 4.61
CA ASP A 97 25.13 -2.11 5.87
C ASP A 97 25.12 -0.77 6.61
N ALA A 98 24.01 -0.47 7.28
CA ALA A 98 23.70 0.86 7.77
C ALA A 98 23.42 0.89 9.27
N ARG A 99 23.83 1.99 9.91
CA ARG A 99 23.71 2.21 11.37
C ARG A 99 22.26 2.21 11.87
N TYR A 100 21.26 2.42 11.01
CA TYR A 100 19.84 2.37 11.41
C TYR A 100 19.34 0.93 11.66
N GLY A 101 20.07 -0.09 11.17
CA GLY A 101 19.76 -1.50 11.44
C GLY A 101 20.22 -1.96 12.82
N GLY A 102 20.97 -1.15 13.57
CA GLY A 102 21.53 -1.56 14.86
C GLY A 102 22.41 -2.80 14.70
N SER A 103 22.01 -3.91 15.35
CA SER A 103 22.67 -5.23 15.25
C SER A 103 22.04 -6.16 14.21
N VAL A 104 21.03 -5.70 13.46
CA VAL A 104 20.36 -6.50 12.44
C VAL A 104 21.24 -6.58 11.20
N GLU A 105 21.55 -7.80 10.78
CA GLU A 105 22.30 -8.04 9.55
C GLU A 105 21.52 -7.58 8.32
N ARG A 106 22.26 -7.08 7.34
CA ARG A 106 21.73 -6.71 6.03
C ARG A 106 21.02 -7.89 5.36
N MET A 107 19.96 -7.60 4.61
CA MET A 107 19.27 -8.62 3.81
C MET A 107 20.24 -9.34 2.87
N SER A 108 20.12 -10.66 2.80
CA SER A 108 20.90 -11.48 1.88
C SER A 108 20.44 -11.27 0.44
N LYS A 109 21.21 -11.77 -0.53
CA LYS A 109 20.81 -11.72 -1.93
C LYS A 109 19.54 -12.53 -2.18
N ASP A 110 19.41 -13.70 -1.54
CA ASP A 110 18.24 -14.57 -1.72
C ASP A 110 16.99 -13.93 -1.11
N GLU A 111 17.09 -13.34 0.09
CA GLU A 111 16.00 -12.58 0.71
C GLU A 111 15.56 -11.38 -0.15
N PHE A 112 16.52 -10.75 -0.82
CA PHE A 112 16.22 -9.67 -1.75
C PHE A 112 15.49 -10.17 -3.01
N GLU A 113 15.88 -11.30 -3.58
CA GLU A 113 15.19 -11.88 -4.75
C GLU A 113 13.75 -12.29 -4.39
N GLU A 114 13.54 -12.99 -3.28
CA GLU A 114 12.21 -13.34 -2.76
C GLU A 114 11.37 -12.09 -2.47
N GLY A 115 11.96 -11.09 -1.81
CA GLY A 115 11.29 -9.83 -1.51
C GLY A 115 10.84 -9.08 -2.76
N LYS A 116 11.62 -9.13 -3.86
CA LYS A 116 11.22 -8.51 -5.13
C LYS A 116 10.00 -9.18 -5.74
N GLU A 117 9.92 -10.51 -5.69
CA GLU A 117 8.75 -11.25 -6.17
C GLU A 117 7.51 -10.83 -5.38
N TRP A 118 7.62 -10.83 -4.04
CA TRP A 118 6.57 -10.34 -3.16
C TRP A 118 6.14 -8.90 -3.49
N LEU A 119 7.11 -8.00 -3.70
CA LEU A 119 6.83 -6.60 -4.01
C LEU A 119 6.06 -6.45 -5.33
N ASN A 120 6.48 -7.18 -6.36
CA ASN A 120 5.85 -7.17 -7.69
C ASN A 120 4.41 -7.72 -7.67
N GLU A 121 4.14 -8.67 -6.79
CA GLU A 121 2.81 -9.25 -6.62
C GLU A 121 1.88 -8.41 -5.75
N SER A 122 2.44 -7.59 -4.86
CA SER A 122 1.70 -6.91 -3.79
C SER A 122 1.45 -5.42 -4.06
N PHE A 123 2.36 -4.74 -4.74
CA PHE A 123 2.32 -3.28 -4.90
C PHE A 123 2.46 -2.87 -6.37
N HIS A 124 1.47 -2.14 -6.85
CA HIS A 124 1.42 -1.65 -8.23
C HIS A 124 1.54 -0.13 -8.26
N LEU A 125 2.57 0.38 -8.91
CA LEU A 125 2.82 1.83 -8.97
C LEU A 125 2.09 2.47 -10.15
N ILE A 126 1.41 3.58 -9.90
CA ILE A 126 0.91 4.50 -10.92
C ILE A 126 1.84 5.71 -10.98
N ARG A 127 2.26 6.10 -12.19
CA ARG A 127 3.03 7.33 -12.45
C ARG A 127 2.52 8.04 -13.69
N CYS A 128 2.45 9.36 -13.60
CA CYS A 128 2.40 10.20 -14.78
C CYS A 128 3.84 10.42 -15.25
N GLU A 129 4.16 10.04 -16.48
CA GLU A 129 5.50 10.28 -17.07
C GLU A 129 5.61 11.66 -17.71
N ASP A 130 4.47 12.31 -17.96
CA ASP A 130 4.40 13.65 -18.56
C ASP A 130 4.46 14.73 -17.47
N ASP A 131 4.99 15.92 -17.82
CA ASP A 131 5.06 17.13 -16.96
C ASP A 131 3.67 17.69 -16.56
N CYS A 132 2.60 16.92 -16.76
CA CYS A 132 1.22 17.26 -16.45
C CYS A 132 0.78 16.56 -15.17
N LEU A 133 0.21 17.31 -14.22
CA LEU A 133 -0.34 16.74 -13.00
C LEU A 133 -1.51 15.80 -13.32
N PRO A 134 -1.52 14.56 -12.82
CA PRO A 134 -2.60 13.63 -13.10
C PRO A 134 -3.90 14.10 -12.47
N SER A 135 -5.00 14.01 -13.22
CA SER A 135 -6.33 14.24 -12.66
C SER A 135 -6.75 13.06 -11.78
N ILE A 136 -7.65 13.32 -10.83
CA ILE A 136 -8.21 12.26 -9.98
C ILE A 136 -8.90 11.18 -10.82
N ASP A 137 -9.62 11.56 -11.88
CA ASP A 137 -10.30 10.62 -12.77
C ASP A 137 -9.32 9.68 -13.47
N TRP A 138 -8.16 10.20 -13.89
CA TRP A 138 -7.12 9.39 -14.50
C TRP A 138 -6.55 8.35 -13.52
N VAL A 139 -6.24 8.77 -12.27
CA VAL A 139 -5.77 7.86 -11.20
C VAL A 139 -6.83 6.79 -10.91
N LEU A 140 -8.10 7.18 -10.77
CA LEU A 140 -9.19 6.26 -10.47
C LEU A 140 -9.42 5.25 -11.60
N ASN A 141 -9.28 5.65 -12.87
CA ASN A 141 -9.41 4.74 -14.01
C ASN A 141 -8.29 3.69 -14.05
N LEU A 142 -7.06 4.09 -13.74
CA LEU A 142 -5.95 3.14 -13.62
C LEU A 142 -6.12 2.19 -12.42
N ALA A 143 -6.58 2.71 -11.28
CA ALA A 143 -6.87 1.89 -10.12
C ALA A 143 -7.97 0.86 -10.41
N LYS A 144 -9.06 1.24 -11.08
CA LYS A 144 -10.10 0.30 -11.54
C LYS A 144 -9.52 -0.81 -12.41
N ALA A 145 -8.64 -0.48 -13.34
CA ALA A 145 -7.99 -1.47 -14.19
C ALA A 145 -7.07 -2.42 -13.37
N ALA A 146 -6.39 -1.90 -12.36
CA ALA A 146 -5.56 -2.70 -11.46
C ALA A 146 -6.37 -3.63 -10.55
N VAL A 147 -7.57 -3.21 -10.11
CA VAL A 147 -8.52 -4.10 -9.40
C VAL A 147 -8.86 -5.31 -10.28
N LEU A 148 -9.22 -5.08 -11.54
CA LEU A 148 -9.61 -6.16 -12.46
C LEU A 148 -8.45 -7.10 -12.84
N ARG A 149 -7.22 -6.56 -12.99
CA ARG A 149 -6.06 -7.34 -13.42
C ARG A 149 -5.32 -8.04 -12.29
N HIS A 150 -5.25 -7.41 -11.13
CA HIS A 150 -4.35 -7.83 -10.05
C HIS A 150 -5.07 -8.11 -8.72
N GLY A 151 -6.39 -7.86 -8.64
CA GLY A 151 -7.14 -8.08 -7.40
C GLY A 151 -6.80 -7.08 -6.30
N VAL A 152 -6.42 -5.86 -6.67
CA VAL A 152 -6.09 -4.78 -5.73
C VAL A 152 -7.27 -4.46 -4.81
N ARG A 153 -6.97 -4.23 -3.53
CA ARG A 153 -7.93 -3.94 -2.45
C ARG A 153 -7.78 -2.52 -1.87
N GLY A 154 -6.75 -1.77 -2.23
CA GLY A 154 -6.58 -0.38 -1.78
C GLY A 154 -5.80 0.49 -2.76
N LEU A 155 -6.13 1.78 -2.76
CA LEU A 155 -5.45 2.84 -3.51
C LEU A 155 -4.86 3.85 -2.50
N VAL A 156 -3.58 4.15 -2.65
CA VAL A 156 -2.90 5.20 -1.89
C VAL A 156 -2.49 6.32 -2.85
N ILE A 157 -2.76 7.56 -2.44
CA ILE A 157 -2.36 8.78 -3.14
C ILE A 157 -1.50 9.58 -2.16
N ASP A 158 -0.21 9.74 -2.47
CA ASP A 158 0.76 10.40 -1.59
C ASP A 158 1.73 11.29 -2.38
N PRO A 159 1.61 12.63 -2.30
CA PRO A 159 0.57 13.43 -1.64
C PRO A 159 -0.67 13.63 -2.52
N TYR A 160 -1.85 13.80 -1.91
CA TYR A 160 -3.06 14.21 -2.65
C TYR A 160 -2.95 15.60 -3.28
N ASN A 161 -2.16 16.51 -2.69
CA ASN A 161 -2.01 17.89 -3.18
C ASN A 161 -1.32 18.00 -4.55
N GLU A 162 -0.65 16.94 -5.00
CA GLU A 162 -0.03 16.84 -6.31
C GLU A 162 -1.04 16.40 -7.40
N LEU A 163 -2.29 16.11 -7.02
CA LEU A 163 -3.36 15.94 -7.98
C LEU A 163 -3.97 17.29 -8.32
N ASP A 164 -4.27 17.46 -9.61
CA ASP A 164 -5.11 18.51 -10.19
C ASP A 164 -5.04 19.89 -9.50
N HIS A 165 -4.20 20.78 -10.02
CA HIS A 165 -4.19 22.19 -9.59
C HIS A 165 -5.34 23.03 -10.18
N GLN A 166 -6.30 22.43 -10.90
CA GLN A 166 -7.50 23.16 -11.32
C GLN A 166 -8.37 23.47 -10.10
N ARG A 167 -8.11 24.61 -9.47
CA ARG A 167 -9.10 25.25 -8.61
C ARG A 167 -10.31 25.56 -9.50
N PRO A 168 -11.55 25.16 -9.12
CA PRO A 168 -12.72 25.71 -9.77
C PRO A 168 -12.64 27.25 -9.72
N PRO A 169 -13.09 27.95 -10.78
CA PRO A 169 -13.10 29.41 -10.82
C PRO A 169 -13.93 30.02 -9.69
#